data_AF-A0A1I2J2V4-F1
#
_entry.id   AF-A0A1I2J2V4-F1
#
_cell.length_a   1.000
_cell.length_b   1.000
_cell.length_c   1.000
_cell.angle_alpha   90.00
_cell.angle_beta   90.00
_cell.angle_gamma   90.00
#
_symmetry.space_group_name_H-M   'P 1'
#
loop_
_entity.id
_entity.type
_entity.pdbx_description
1 polymer ?
#
loop_
_entity_poly.entity_id
_entity_poly.type
_entity_poly.pdbx_seq_one_letter_code
_entity_poly.pdbx_strand_id
1 'polypeptide(L)'
;MFEARAADVVALPGSLVALDGDLIHLRGLDPATGAELWRTRRHERPGGVHTLYPLGERVLLHAGEVLAIVDARDGALLEHREMWEYGDCELQIFRGMYGPRGREHVPWGRDDVACGFACGCEIQPFDCTLGTRQRPFSGASARVYHSKAAPHDDVCLNPPRLLGRVKGRTLAMLPVDFGHRLAALDGDEIVWRESEQRPVVNRFSTIAGDTARDVCWALDHAEMAVWTCSTGRLLWRASQPDGALLRERVTLAGDRLLVERRTAGRNTVEALAVMSGTRIWKRELAADRVLLVDAGLPDPPRSDGVVYLRLDPATGRTLAEFRLAPKESLWRDPAGGYIRAGGAAYVEFDPEGRERRQIVRDMSDTTWLDEHFIVQTAPDRLTVLRRSTLDVVLSAEGQFAVVESTAALGPGVLLLREHRKNEPLRIALLRAEP
;
A
#
# COMPACT_ATOMS: atom_id res chain seq x y z
N MET A 1 -28.35 1.37 7.91
CA MET A 1 -27.49 0.33 7.29
C MET A 1 -28.13 -0.05 5.97
N PHE A 2 -27.34 -0.12 4.90
CA PHE A 2 -27.79 -0.60 3.59
C PHE A 2 -26.99 -1.86 3.22
N GLU A 3 -27.63 -2.76 2.47
CA GLU A 3 -27.02 -4.01 2.01
C GLU A 3 -27.16 -4.21 0.50
N ALA A 4 -26.06 -4.60 -0.15
CA ALA A 4 -26.02 -4.96 -1.56
C ALA A 4 -25.36 -6.33 -1.77
N ARG A 5 -25.57 -6.92 -2.94
CA ARG A 5 -24.81 -8.08 -3.42
C ARG A 5 -23.94 -7.68 -4.60
N ALA A 6 -22.67 -8.06 -4.58
CA ALA A 6 -21.73 -7.80 -5.67
C ALA A 6 -20.57 -8.81 -5.62
N ALA A 7 -19.88 -9.02 -6.74
CA ALA A 7 -18.61 -9.71 -6.77
C ALA A 7 -17.45 -8.85 -6.24
N ASP A 8 -17.55 -7.53 -6.35
CA ASP A 8 -16.58 -6.56 -5.82
C ASP A 8 -17.21 -5.18 -5.62
N VAL A 9 -16.59 -4.32 -4.81
CA VAL A 9 -17.06 -2.95 -4.55
C VAL A 9 -15.93 -2.00 -4.19
N VAL A 10 -16.03 -0.78 -4.71
CA VAL A 10 -15.16 0.34 -4.34
C VAL A 10 -15.98 1.55 -3.94
N ALA A 11 -15.42 2.35 -3.04
CA ALA A 11 -15.98 3.62 -2.62
C ALA A 11 -15.31 4.78 -3.35
N LEU A 12 -16.10 5.73 -3.83
CA LEU A 12 -15.67 7.00 -4.42
C LEU A 12 -16.43 8.16 -3.75
N PRO A 13 -15.93 9.41 -3.85
CA PRO A 13 -16.69 10.57 -3.42
C PRO A 13 -18.12 10.57 -3.97
N GLY A 14 -19.10 10.44 -3.07
CA GLY A 14 -20.53 10.47 -3.40
C GLY A 14 -21.11 9.22 -4.07
N SER A 15 -20.34 8.15 -4.30
CA SER A 15 -20.85 6.93 -4.95
C SER A 15 -20.17 5.66 -4.41
N LEU A 16 -20.91 4.57 -4.36
CA LEU A 16 -20.31 3.23 -4.41
C LEU A 16 -20.36 2.73 -5.85
N VAL A 17 -19.33 2.01 -6.28
CA VAL A 17 -19.35 1.28 -7.55
C VAL A 17 -19.16 -0.20 -7.27
N ALA A 18 -20.10 -1.01 -7.75
CA ALA A 18 -20.15 -2.44 -7.50
C ALA A 18 -20.08 -3.21 -8.82
N LEU A 19 -19.34 -4.33 -8.81
CA LEU A 19 -19.32 -5.32 -9.90
C LEU A 19 -20.33 -6.41 -9.59
N ASP A 20 -21.26 -6.69 -10.48
CA ASP A 20 -22.29 -7.70 -10.26
C ASP A 20 -21.71 -9.13 -10.21
N GLY A 21 -22.48 -10.05 -9.64
CA GLY A 21 -22.11 -11.46 -9.54
C GLY A 21 -21.94 -12.17 -10.89
N ASP A 22 -22.46 -11.59 -11.97
CA ASP A 22 -22.23 -12.06 -13.34
C ASP A 22 -20.88 -11.61 -13.92
N LEU A 23 -20.14 -10.78 -13.17
CA LEU A 23 -18.85 -10.19 -13.53
C LEU A 23 -18.89 -9.29 -14.76
N ILE A 24 -20.08 -9.01 -15.31
CA ILE A 24 -20.30 -8.31 -16.58
C ILE A 24 -20.81 -6.89 -16.34
N HIS A 25 -21.65 -6.71 -15.33
CA HIS A 25 -22.29 -5.43 -15.07
C HIS A 25 -21.62 -4.65 -13.95
N LEU A 26 -21.45 -3.34 -14.17
CA LEU A 26 -21.15 -2.40 -13.10
C LEU A 26 -22.43 -1.64 -12.72
N ARG A 27 -22.53 -1.31 -11.44
CA ARG A 27 -23.57 -0.44 -10.89
C ARG A 27 -22.96 0.68 -10.08
N GLY A 28 -23.48 1.89 -10.26
CA GLY A 28 -23.31 3.00 -9.32
C GLY A 28 -24.44 2.97 -8.32
N LEU A 29 -24.11 3.05 -7.03
CA LEU A 29 -25.08 3.08 -5.95
C LEU A 29 -24.89 4.36 -5.13
N ASP A 30 -26.00 4.97 -4.75
CA ASP A 30 -26.04 6.05 -3.77
C ASP A 30 -25.56 5.49 -2.41
N PRO A 31 -24.47 6.01 -1.81
CA PRO A 31 -23.95 5.47 -0.57
C PRO A 31 -24.88 5.74 0.63
N ALA A 32 -25.77 6.73 0.56
CA ALA A 32 -26.70 7.09 1.63
C ALA A 32 -27.95 6.21 1.62
N THR A 33 -28.52 5.96 0.43
CA THR A 33 -29.79 5.23 0.30
C THR A 33 -29.62 3.80 -0.19
N GLY A 34 -28.50 3.50 -0.86
CA GLY A 34 -28.28 2.25 -1.58
C GLY A 34 -29.03 2.15 -2.91
N ALA A 35 -29.72 3.22 -3.33
CA ALA A 35 -30.43 3.26 -4.59
C ALA A 35 -29.46 3.12 -5.76
N GLU A 36 -29.86 2.37 -6.79
CA GLU A 36 -29.11 2.29 -8.04
C GLU A 36 -29.20 3.63 -8.77
N LEU A 37 -28.04 4.24 -9.03
CA LEU A 37 -27.91 5.47 -9.80
C LEU A 37 -27.81 5.17 -11.30
N TRP A 38 -27.04 4.14 -11.62
CA TRP A 38 -26.83 3.67 -12.99
C TRP A 38 -26.41 2.20 -12.99
N ARG A 39 -26.65 1.53 -14.11
CA ARG A 39 -26.19 0.17 -14.39
C ARG A 39 -25.76 0.05 -15.83
N THR A 40 -24.66 -0.67 -16.06
CA THR A 40 -24.03 -0.69 -17.37
C THR A 40 -23.28 -1.99 -17.60
N ARG A 41 -23.35 -2.50 -18.83
CA ARG A 41 -22.67 -3.72 -19.27
C ARG A 41 -21.27 -3.37 -19.73
N ARG A 42 -20.25 -4.11 -19.27
CA ARG A 42 -18.84 -3.78 -19.55
C ARG A 42 -18.10 -4.71 -20.46
N HIS A 43 -18.51 -5.96 -20.54
CA HIS A 43 -17.97 -6.91 -21.50
C HIS A 43 -18.98 -8.02 -21.76
N GLU A 44 -18.63 -8.92 -22.68
CA GLU A 44 -19.59 -9.88 -23.19
C GLU A 44 -19.64 -11.20 -22.42
N ARG A 45 -18.58 -11.54 -21.66
CA ARG A 45 -18.39 -12.87 -21.06
C ARG A 45 -17.89 -12.78 -19.62
N PRO A 46 -18.46 -13.53 -18.66
CA PRO A 46 -17.95 -13.53 -17.29
C PRO A 46 -16.46 -13.91 -17.28
N GLY A 47 -15.61 -13.08 -16.66
CA GLY A 47 -14.15 -13.23 -16.67
C GLY A 47 -13.60 -13.50 -15.27
N GLY A 48 -12.68 -14.47 -15.15
CA GLY A 48 -12.19 -15.09 -13.90
C GLY A 48 -11.83 -14.16 -12.73
N VAL A 49 -10.55 -13.87 -12.52
CA VAL A 49 -10.10 -12.98 -11.42
C VAL A 49 -10.48 -11.55 -11.76
N HIS A 50 -11.11 -10.85 -10.82
CA HIS A 50 -11.55 -9.47 -10.99
C HIS A 50 -11.09 -8.56 -9.85
N THR A 51 -10.93 -7.28 -10.13
CA THR A 51 -10.68 -6.24 -9.13
C THR A 51 -11.13 -4.87 -9.65
N LEU A 52 -11.75 -4.09 -8.77
CA LEU A 52 -12.07 -2.68 -8.98
C LEU A 52 -11.03 -1.77 -8.31
N TYR A 53 -10.62 -0.72 -9.02
CA TYR A 53 -9.70 0.30 -8.50
C TYR A 53 -10.32 1.70 -8.64
N PRO A 54 -10.52 2.45 -7.53
CA PRO A 54 -10.98 3.82 -7.60
C PRO A 54 -9.83 4.75 -8.00
N LEU A 55 -9.98 5.50 -9.09
CA LEU A 55 -8.99 6.43 -9.62
C LEU A 55 -9.63 7.81 -9.79
N GLY A 56 -9.70 8.57 -8.70
CA GLY A 56 -10.34 9.87 -8.74
C GLY A 56 -11.87 9.76 -8.91
N GLU A 57 -12.41 10.22 -10.03
CA GLU A 57 -13.85 10.11 -10.33
C GLU A 57 -14.12 8.95 -11.30
N ARG A 58 -13.14 8.05 -11.45
CA ARG A 58 -13.17 6.93 -12.38
C ARG A 58 -12.99 5.64 -11.63
N VAL A 59 -13.47 4.56 -12.22
CA VAL A 59 -13.18 3.21 -11.74
C VAL A 59 -12.51 2.44 -12.86
N LEU A 60 -11.38 1.83 -12.54
CA LEU A 60 -10.73 0.84 -13.39
C LEU A 60 -11.23 -0.53 -12.96
N LEU A 61 -11.86 -1.23 -13.91
CA LEU A 61 -12.25 -2.63 -13.80
C LEU A 61 -11.20 -3.48 -14.51
N HIS A 62 -10.61 -4.40 -13.78
CA HIS A 62 -9.84 -5.50 -14.33
C HIS A 62 -10.63 -6.78 -14.10
N ALA A 63 -11.04 -7.49 -15.16
CA ALA A 63 -11.81 -8.73 -15.06
C ALA A 63 -11.38 -9.72 -16.13
N GLY A 64 -10.65 -10.76 -15.72
CA GLY A 64 -10.01 -11.69 -16.65
C GLY A 64 -9.11 -10.94 -17.63
N GLU A 65 -9.47 -10.98 -18.91
CA GLU A 65 -8.70 -10.34 -19.98
C GLU A 65 -9.26 -8.97 -20.37
N VAL A 66 -10.14 -8.38 -19.57
CA VAL A 66 -10.71 -7.07 -19.87
C VAL A 66 -10.18 -6.03 -18.90
N LEU A 67 -9.72 -4.91 -19.47
CA LEU A 67 -9.50 -3.66 -18.76
C LEU A 67 -10.54 -2.65 -19.24
N ALA A 68 -11.34 -2.11 -18.32
CA ALA A 68 -12.27 -1.03 -18.62
C ALA A 68 -12.08 0.13 -17.64
N ILE A 69 -12.12 1.36 -18.15
CA ILE A 69 -12.15 2.57 -17.32
C ILE A 69 -13.50 3.23 -17.52
N VAL A 70 -14.15 3.56 -16.40
CA VAL A 70 -15.51 4.08 -16.39
C VAL A 70 -15.59 5.36 -15.58
N ASP A 71 -16.43 6.29 -16.01
CA ASP A 71 -16.80 7.44 -15.17
C ASP A 71 -17.74 6.95 -14.06
N ALA A 72 -17.39 7.24 -12.81
CA ALA A 72 -18.15 6.77 -11.66
C ALA A 72 -19.49 7.51 -11.49
N ARG A 73 -19.66 8.69 -12.11
CA ARG A 73 -20.85 9.53 -11.94
C ARG A 73 -22.05 9.00 -12.70
N ASP A 74 -21.85 8.54 -13.93
CA ASP A 74 -22.91 8.12 -14.84
C ASP A 74 -22.70 6.71 -15.43
N GLY A 75 -21.58 6.07 -15.13
CA GLY A 75 -21.25 4.79 -15.74
C GLY A 75 -21.00 4.92 -17.24
N ALA A 76 -20.47 6.05 -17.72
CA ALA A 76 -19.95 6.15 -19.08
C ALA A 76 -18.68 5.30 -19.22
N LEU A 77 -18.56 4.55 -20.33
CA LEU A 77 -17.32 3.86 -20.68
C LEU A 77 -16.34 4.87 -21.27
N LEU A 78 -15.20 5.04 -20.63
CA LEU A 78 -14.16 5.96 -21.08
C LEU A 78 -13.09 5.25 -21.90
N GLU A 79 -12.76 4.02 -21.52
CA GLU A 79 -11.79 3.16 -22.20
C GLU A 79 -12.19 1.69 -22.03
N HIS A 80 -11.98 0.87 -23.06
CA HIS A 80 -12.14 -0.58 -23.00
C HIS A 80 -11.04 -1.26 -23.80
N ARG A 81 -10.45 -2.31 -23.22
CA ARG A 81 -9.38 -3.09 -23.84
C ARG A 81 -9.51 -4.56 -23.52
N GLU A 82 -9.25 -5.36 -24.54
CA GLU A 82 -8.96 -6.77 -24.40
C GLU A 82 -7.44 -6.95 -24.22
N MET A 83 -7.05 -7.74 -23.24
CA MET A 83 -5.68 -8.02 -22.86
C MET A 83 -5.14 -9.29 -23.52
N TRP A 84 -5.90 -9.93 -24.42
CA TRP A 84 -5.47 -11.13 -25.17
C TRP A 84 -4.16 -10.91 -25.93
N GLU A 85 -3.79 -9.65 -26.21
CA GLU A 85 -2.50 -9.29 -26.81
C GLU A 85 -1.28 -9.58 -25.92
N TYR A 86 -1.47 -9.88 -24.63
CA TYR A 86 -0.40 -9.75 -23.63
C TYR A 86 0.07 -11.03 -22.94
N GLY A 87 -0.61 -12.18 -23.05
CA GLY A 87 -0.19 -13.39 -22.31
C GLY A 87 -0.10 -13.14 -20.80
N ASP A 88 0.69 -13.92 -20.05
CA ASP A 88 0.82 -13.90 -18.57
C ASP A 88 1.31 -12.55 -17.97
N CYS A 89 0.53 -11.48 -18.08
CA CYS A 89 0.84 -10.16 -17.55
C CYS A 89 0.14 -9.88 -16.22
N GLU A 90 0.86 -9.20 -15.34
CA GLU A 90 0.36 -8.73 -14.05
C GLU A 90 0.01 -7.24 -14.13
N LEU A 91 -1.24 -6.87 -13.79
CA LEU A 91 -1.63 -5.48 -13.59
C LEU A 91 -0.97 -4.93 -12.31
N GLN A 92 -0.26 -3.83 -12.44
CA GLN A 92 0.42 -3.13 -11.36
C GLN A 92 -0.14 -1.72 -11.19
N ILE A 93 -0.66 -1.40 -10.00
CA ILE A 93 -1.15 -0.07 -9.63
C ILE A 93 -0.51 0.31 -8.28
N PHE A 94 0.30 1.37 -8.28
CA PHE A 94 1.11 1.79 -7.14
C PHE A 94 0.85 3.25 -6.80
N ARG A 95 0.68 3.57 -5.51
CA ARG A 95 0.58 4.94 -5.00
C ARG A 95 1.79 5.25 -4.12
N GLY A 96 2.68 6.12 -4.61
CA GLY A 96 4.01 6.27 -4.02
C GLY A 96 4.82 4.96 -4.02
N MET A 97 5.92 4.93 -3.26
CA MET A 97 6.86 3.78 -3.22
C MET A 97 6.35 2.61 -2.34
N TYR A 98 5.05 2.58 -2.04
CA TYR A 98 4.37 1.50 -1.35
C TYR A 98 3.45 0.78 -2.33
N GLY A 99 3.71 -0.51 -2.56
CA GLY A 99 2.80 -1.37 -3.32
C GLY A 99 1.70 -1.93 -2.41
N PRO A 100 0.44 -1.94 -2.85
CA PRO A 100 -0.61 -2.67 -2.13
C PRO A 100 -0.21 -4.16 -2.06
N ARG A 101 -0.36 -4.78 -0.89
CA ARG A 101 -0.19 -6.23 -0.76
C ARG A 101 -1.51 -6.91 -1.16
N GLY A 102 -1.48 -7.70 -2.22
CA GLY A 102 -2.63 -8.51 -2.63
C GLY A 102 -3.82 -7.68 -3.13
N ARG A 103 -5.00 -7.85 -2.52
CA ARG A 103 -6.28 -7.22 -2.91
C ARG A 103 -6.57 -5.91 -2.16
N GLU A 104 -5.53 -5.24 -1.67
CA GLU A 104 -5.67 -3.96 -0.99
C GLU A 104 -6.12 -2.89 -1.98
N HIS A 105 -7.21 -2.18 -1.65
CA HIS A 105 -7.68 -1.08 -2.46
C HIS A 105 -6.73 0.10 -2.29
N VAL A 106 -6.29 0.70 -3.39
CA VAL A 106 -5.50 1.92 -3.34
C VAL A 106 -6.43 3.09 -3.00
N PRO A 107 -6.21 3.82 -1.89
CA PRO A 107 -7.06 4.94 -1.53
C PRO A 107 -6.97 6.07 -2.56
N TRP A 108 -8.09 6.76 -2.76
CA TRP A 108 -8.34 7.83 -3.73
C TRP A 108 -7.20 8.87 -3.84
N GLY A 109 -6.75 9.14 -5.06
CA GLY A 109 -5.74 10.16 -5.44
C GLY A 109 -5.31 10.00 -6.89
N ARG A 110 -5.06 11.11 -7.63
CA ARG A 110 -4.74 11.08 -9.08
C ARG A 110 -3.26 11.28 -9.42
N ASP A 111 -2.53 12.09 -8.65
CA ASP A 111 -1.25 12.64 -9.09
C ASP A 111 -0.01 11.80 -8.69
N ASP A 112 -0.18 10.88 -7.73
CA ASP A 112 0.89 10.05 -7.16
C ASP A 112 0.77 8.56 -7.56
N VAL A 113 -0.20 8.22 -8.41
CA VAL A 113 -0.48 6.85 -8.85
C VAL A 113 0.24 6.55 -10.18
N ALA A 114 0.90 5.40 -10.23
CA ALA A 114 1.46 4.81 -11.45
C ALA A 114 0.72 3.51 -11.79
N CYS A 115 0.38 3.34 -13.07
CA CYS A 115 -0.31 2.16 -13.59
C CYS A 115 0.48 1.54 -14.73
N GLY A 116 0.49 0.22 -14.81
CA GLY A 116 1.20 -0.50 -15.85
C GLY A 116 0.92 -2.00 -15.84
N PHE A 117 1.34 -2.66 -16.90
CA PHE A 117 1.35 -4.12 -17.00
C PHE A 117 2.79 -4.62 -16.97
N ALA A 118 3.09 -5.52 -16.04
CA ALA A 118 4.34 -6.26 -16.07
C ALA A 118 4.14 -7.54 -16.89
N CYS A 119 4.83 -7.61 -18.03
CA CYS A 119 4.69 -8.66 -19.04
C CYS A 119 6.06 -9.29 -19.28
N GLY A 120 6.32 -10.47 -18.70
CA GLY A 120 7.65 -11.08 -18.76
C GLY A 120 8.74 -10.15 -18.21
N CYS A 121 9.70 -9.73 -19.05
CA CYS A 121 10.77 -8.79 -18.69
C CYS A 121 10.50 -7.33 -19.10
N GLU A 122 9.27 -7.02 -19.48
CA GLU A 122 8.85 -5.69 -19.91
C GLU A 122 7.80 -5.11 -18.98
N ILE A 123 7.80 -3.78 -18.86
CA ILE A 123 6.71 -3.07 -18.22
C ILE A 123 6.09 -2.09 -19.20
N GLN A 124 4.78 -2.17 -19.35
CA GLN A 124 4.02 -1.24 -20.16
C GLN A 124 3.23 -0.31 -19.24
N PRO A 125 3.76 0.87 -18.91
CA PRO A 125 2.99 1.86 -18.19
C PRO A 125 1.84 2.37 -19.05
N PHE A 126 0.82 2.88 -18.38
CA PHE A 126 -0.29 3.57 -19.01
C PHE A 126 -0.79 4.69 -18.11
N ASP A 127 -1.46 5.67 -18.72
CA ASP A 127 -2.13 6.70 -17.95
C ASP A 127 -3.28 6.07 -17.13
N CYS A 128 -3.17 6.05 -15.81
CA CYS A 128 -4.22 5.57 -14.90
C CYS A 128 -5.60 6.19 -15.17
N THR A 129 -5.61 7.42 -15.69
CA THR A 129 -6.81 8.22 -15.90
C THR A 129 -7.43 7.89 -17.24
N LEU A 130 -6.67 8.03 -18.32
CA LEU A 130 -7.15 7.89 -19.70
C LEU A 130 -6.99 6.47 -20.26
N GLY A 131 -6.27 5.61 -19.55
CA GLY A 131 -5.86 4.31 -20.03
C GLY A 131 -4.78 4.39 -21.10
N THR A 132 -4.48 5.55 -21.71
CA THR A 132 -3.61 5.67 -22.89
C THR A 132 -2.30 4.90 -22.72
N ARG A 133 -2.05 3.95 -23.64
CA ARG A 133 -0.83 3.11 -23.62
C ARG A 133 0.38 4.01 -23.78
N GLN A 134 1.40 3.74 -22.98
CA GLN A 134 2.75 4.20 -23.23
C GLN A 134 3.55 3.06 -23.86
N ARG A 135 4.69 3.40 -24.46
CA ARG A 135 5.61 2.40 -25.02
C ARG A 135 6.06 1.44 -23.92
N PRO A 136 6.15 0.13 -24.21
CA PRO A 136 6.72 -0.81 -23.27
C PRO A 136 8.21 -0.51 -23.06
N PHE A 137 8.66 -0.69 -21.82
CA PHE A 137 10.04 -0.54 -21.42
C PHE A 137 10.59 -1.90 -21.05
N SER A 138 11.57 -2.36 -21.82
CA SER A 138 12.34 -3.56 -21.48
C SER A 138 13.63 -3.18 -20.76
N GLY A 139 14.02 -3.99 -19.78
CA GLY A 139 15.41 -4.00 -19.36
C GLY A 139 16.23 -4.53 -20.53
N ALA A 140 16.90 -3.67 -21.30
CA ALA A 140 17.71 -4.05 -22.49
C ALA A 140 18.80 -5.12 -22.23
N SER A 141 18.98 -5.55 -20.97
CA SER A 141 19.95 -6.54 -20.50
C SER A 141 19.29 -7.62 -19.63
N ALA A 142 18.01 -7.89 -19.80
CA ALA A 142 17.31 -8.96 -19.10
C ALA A 142 17.17 -10.15 -20.05
N ARG A 143 17.89 -11.24 -19.77
CA ARG A 143 17.70 -12.48 -20.53
C ARG A 143 16.40 -13.15 -20.15
N VAL A 144 15.68 -13.58 -21.17
CA VAL A 144 14.59 -14.54 -21.04
C VAL A 144 15.20 -15.93 -20.92
N TYR A 145 14.84 -16.68 -19.89
CA TYR A 145 15.36 -18.02 -19.67
C TYR A 145 14.35 -19.06 -20.16
N HIS A 146 14.81 -19.97 -21.01
CA HIS A 146 14.03 -21.15 -21.36
C HIS A 146 14.03 -22.15 -20.20
N SER A 147 12.85 -22.43 -19.64
CA SER A 147 12.69 -23.51 -18.68
C SER A 147 13.01 -24.86 -19.34
N LYS A 148 13.93 -25.64 -18.75
CA LYS A 148 14.19 -27.02 -19.20
C LYS A 148 13.03 -27.99 -18.88
N ALA A 149 12.15 -27.62 -17.95
CA ALA A 149 11.01 -28.44 -17.54
C ALA A 149 9.74 -28.15 -18.36
N ALA A 150 9.64 -26.96 -18.96
CA ALA A 150 8.56 -26.54 -19.82
C ALA A 150 9.17 -25.78 -21.01
N PRO A 151 9.41 -26.42 -22.17
CA PRO A 151 10.16 -25.85 -23.29
C PRO A 151 9.49 -24.67 -24.00
N HIS A 152 8.37 -24.16 -23.47
CA HIS A 152 7.62 -23.01 -23.97
C HIS A 152 7.55 -21.85 -22.97
N ASP A 153 8.14 -21.99 -21.78
CA ASP A 153 8.06 -20.96 -20.74
C ASP A 153 9.33 -20.12 -20.76
N ASP A 154 9.20 -18.97 -21.40
CA ASP A 154 10.13 -17.86 -21.37
C ASP A 154 9.97 -17.11 -20.04
N VAL A 155 10.83 -17.42 -19.06
CA VAL A 155 10.68 -16.90 -17.68
C VAL A 155 11.62 -15.73 -17.42
N CYS A 156 11.04 -14.63 -16.92
CA CYS A 156 11.81 -13.52 -16.34
C CYS A 156 12.06 -13.79 -14.85
N LEU A 157 13.33 -13.93 -14.44
CA LEU A 157 13.67 -14.20 -13.03
C LEU A 157 13.32 -13.03 -12.09
N ASN A 158 13.35 -11.80 -12.60
CA ASN A 158 13.19 -10.57 -11.84
C ASN A 158 12.20 -9.64 -12.54
N PRO A 159 10.89 -9.95 -12.63
CA PRO A 159 9.94 -9.14 -13.38
C PRO A 159 9.98 -7.66 -12.94
N PRO A 160 9.75 -6.72 -13.86
CA PRO A 160 9.74 -5.31 -13.55
C PRO A 160 8.64 -4.93 -12.56
N ARG A 161 8.84 -3.83 -11.85
CA ARG A 161 7.89 -3.33 -10.84
C ARG A 161 7.71 -1.82 -10.94
N LEU A 162 6.47 -1.33 -10.93
CA LEU A 162 6.21 0.09 -10.67
C LEU A 162 6.50 0.44 -9.22
N LEU A 163 6.93 1.68 -9.01
CA LEU A 163 7.20 2.25 -7.68
C LEU A 163 6.42 3.54 -7.41
N GLY A 164 5.54 3.98 -8.31
CA GLY A 164 4.73 5.20 -8.13
C GLY A 164 5.19 6.38 -8.99
N ARG A 165 4.64 7.57 -8.72
CA ARG A 165 4.85 8.78 -9.56
C ARG A 165 5.50 9.92 -8.77
N VAL A 166 6.49 10.59 -9.36
CA VAL A 166 7.22 11.73 -8.77
C VAL A 166 7.36 12.86 -9.77
N LYS A 167 6.84 14.05 -9.42
CA LYS A 167 6.93 15.26 -10.26
C LYS A 167 6.55 14.99 -11.73
N GLY A 168 5.45 14.27 -11.94
CA GLY A 168 4.95 13.90 -13.27
C GLY A 168 5.59 12.64 -13.89
N ARG A 169 6.70 12.13 -13.35
CA ARG A 169 7.44 10.98 -13.87
C ARG A 169 7.05 9.68 -13.18
N THR A 170 6.96 8.59 -13.93
CA THR A 170 6.71 7.24 -13.40
C THR A 170 8.03 6.60 -12.98
N LEU A 171 8.14 6.14 -11.74
CA LEU A 171 9.29 5.38 -11.26
C LEU A 171 9.05 3.88 -11.44
N ALA A 172 10.04 3.18 -11.96
CA ALA A 172 9.98 1.74 -12.19
C ALA A 172 11.31 1.06 -11.89
N MET A 173 11.24 -0.16 -11.36
CA MET A 173 12.32 -1.13 -11.30
C MET A 173 12.31 -1.94 -12.59
N LEU A 174 13.38 -1.82 -13.38
CA LEU A 174 13.56 -2.57 -14.60
C LEU A 174 14.48 -3.78 -14.34
N PRO A 175 14.17 -4.97 -14.89
CA PRO A 175 15.02 -6.13 -14.75
C PRO A 175 16.41 -5.91 -15.35
N VAL A 176 17.40 -6.57 -14.75
CA VAL A 176 18.71 -6.87 -15.34
C VAL A 176 19.08 -8.31 -15.01
N ASP A 177 20.07 -8.88 -15.72
CA ASP A 177 20.49 -10.29 -15.60
C ASP A 177 20.56 -10.83 -14.14
N PHE A 178 20.92 -9.99 -13.16
CA PHE A 178 21.04 -10.39 -11.74
C PHE A 178 20.45 -9.38 -10.75
N GLY A 179 19.32 -8.75 -11.08
CA GLY A 179 18.59 -7.89 -10.14
C GLY A 179 17.68 -6.89 -10.84
N HIS A 180 17.62 -5.68 -10.28
CA HIS A 180 16.82 -4.57 -10.81
C HIS A 180 17.65 -3.30 -10.88
N ARG A 181 17.20 -2.37 -11.71
CA ARG A 181 17.68 -0.99 -11.74
C ARG A 181 16.52 -0.02 -11.66
N LEU A 182 16.72 1.11 -11.00
CA LEU A 182 15.72 2.16 -11.00
C LEU A 182 15.78 2.98 -12.29
N ALA A 183 14.59 3.32 -12.78
CA ALA A 183 14.39 4.27 -13.86
C ALA A 183 13.26 5.24 -13.53
N ALA A 184 13.34 6.45 -14.09
CA ALA A 184 12.20 7.35 -14.19
C ALA A 184 11.81 7.53 -15.65
N LEU A 185 10.50 7.48 -15.88
CA LEU A 185 9.86 7.50 -17.18
C LEU A 185 9.03 8.77 -17.30
N ASP A 186 9.06 9.42 -18.46
CA ASP A 186 8.16 10.52 -18.83
C ASP A 186 7.48 10.16 -20.14
N GLY A 187 6.22 9.73 -20.02
CA GLY A 187 5.51 9.09 -21.12
C GLY A 187 6.25 7.85 -21.61
N ASP A 188 6.74 7.94 -22.84
CA ASP A 188 7.41 6.86 -23.58
C ASP A 188 8.94 6.92 -23.48
N GLU A 189 9.49 7.86 -22.72
CA GLU A 189 10.93 8.10 -22.63
C GLU A 189 11.49 7.76 -21.25
N ILE A 190 12.63 7.04 -21.24
CA ILE A 190 13.46 6.92 -20.04
C ILE A 190 14.20 8.25 -19.86
N VAL A 191 13.74 9.08 -18.92
CA VAL A 191 14.38 10.37 -18.63
C VAL A 191 15.72 10.18 -17.94
N TRP A 192 15.77 9.22 -17.04
CA TRP A 192 17.01 8.72 -16.50
C TRP A 192 16.82 7.27 -16.08
N ARG A 193 17.90 6.51 -16.21
CA ARG A 193 18.03 5.20 -15.61
C ARG A 193 19.29 5.23 -14.78
N GLU A 194 19.32 4.43 -13.75
CA GLU A 194 20.56 4.11 -13.07
C GLU A 194 21.52 3.44 -14.09
N SER A 195 22.35 4.23 -14.77
CA SER A 195 23.44 3.78 -15.61
C SER A 195 24.51 4.87 -15.68
N GLU A 196 25.78 4.47 -15.55
CA GLU A 196 27.02 5.27 -15.73
C GLU A 196 27.80 5.80 -14.50
N GLN A 197 27.73 5.19 -13.30
CA GLN A 197 28.72 5.48 -12.24
C GLN A 197 29.55 4.32 -11.68
N ARG A 198 29.25 3.04 -12.02
CA ARG A 198 30.11 1.83 -11.89
C ARG A 198 29.29 0.55 -12.18
N PRO A 199 29.91 -0.66 -12.27
CA PRO A 199 29.19 -1.90 -12.52
C PRO A 199 28.04 -2.08 -11.53
N VAL A 200 26.90 -2.52 -12.06
CA VAL A 200 25.67 -2.84 -11.32
C VAL A 200 26.00 -3.58 -10.03
N VAL A 201 25.72 -2.97 -8.89
CA VAL A 201 25.77 -3.65 -7.61
C VAL A 201 24.46 -4.43 -7.50
N ASN A 202 24.53 -5.72 -7.84
CA ASN A 202 23.46 -6.71 -7.96
C ASN A 202 22.67 -7.02 -6.65
N ARG A 203 22.45 -6.07 -5.74
CA ARG A 203 22.16 -6.43 -4.33
C ARG A 203 21.10 -5.61 -3.61
N PHE A 204 20.59 -4.51 -4.16
CA PHE A 204 19.57 -3.68 -3.49
C PHE A 204 18.28 -4.47 -3.23
N SER A 205 18.09 -4.85 -1.96
CA SER A 205 16.94 -5.61 -1.47
C SER A 205 15.77 -4.70 -1.11
N THR A 206 16.05 -3.42 -0.83
CA THR A 206 15.05 -2.43 -0.45
C THR A 206 15.25 -1.14 -1.25
N ILE A 207 14.23 -0.73 -1.99
CA ILE A 207 14.18 0.56 -2.70
C ILE A 207 12.90 1.27 -2.23
N ALA A 208 13.02 2.51 -1.78
CA ALA A 208 11.90 3.33 -1.31
C ALA A 208 12.20 4.82 -1.53
N GLY A 209 11.19 5.68 -1.36
CA GLY A 209 11.29 7.09 -1.71
C GLY A 209 10.09 7.90 -1.24
N ASP A 210 10.27 9.21 -1.21
CA ASP A 210 9.23 10.20 -0.93
C ASP A 210 9.05 11.06 -2.18
N THR A 211 7.87 10.92 -2.79
CA THR A 211 7.51 11.58 -4.03
C THR A 211 7.28 13.09 -3.85
N ALA A 212 6.82 13.51 -2.67
CA ALA A 212 6.60 14.92 -2.34
C ALA A 212 7.93 15.66 -2.16
N ARG A 213 8.94 15.00 -1.59
CA ARG A 213 10.28 15.57 -1.38
C ARG A 213 11.25 15.29 -2.51
N ASP A 214 10.86 14.49 -3.50
CA ASP A 214 11.68 14.13 -4.65
C ASP A 214 12.98 13.43 -4.25
N VAL A 215 12.91 12.54 -3.25
CA VAL A 215 14.07 11.83 -2.70
C VAL A 215 13.80 10.33 -2.73
N CYS A 216 14.73 9.59 -3.32
CA CYS A 216 14.67 8.14 -3.44
C CYS A 216 15.95 7.54 -2.87
N TRP A 217 15.85 6.34 -2.32
CA TRP A 217 16.97 5.62 -1.76
C TRP A 217 16.89 4.12 -2.06
N ALA A 218 18.07 3.52 -2.20
CA ALA A 218 18.27 2.09 -2.34
C ALA A 218 19.21 1.62 -1.24
N LEU A 219 18.98 0.41 -0.82
CA LEU A 219 19.72 -0.24 0.25
C LEU A 219 19.95 -1.71 -0.03
N ASP A 220 21.22 -2.11 0.09
CA ASP A 220 21.65 -3.49 0.08
C ASP A 220 22.50 -3.81 1.31
N HIS A 221 23.01 -5.03 1.39
CA HIS A 221 23.83 -5.47 2.52
C HIS A 221 25.24 -4.84 2.57
N ALA A 222 25.64 -4.06 1.58
CA ALA A 222 26.96 -3.46 1.42
C ALA A 222 26.94 -1.92 1.26
N GLU A 223 25.81 -1.32 0.87
CA GLU A 223 25.72 0.05 0.43
C GLU A 223 24.30 0.63 0.61
N MET A 224 24.25 1.93 0.90
CA MET A 224 23.07 2.78 0.74
C MET A 224 23.38 3.89 -0.24
N ALA A 225 22.46 4.13 -1.18
CA ALA A 225 22.52 5.23 -2.12
C ALA A 225 21.25 6.08 -2.04
N VAL A 226 21.40 7.40 -2.17
CA VAL A 226 20.28 8.35 -2.14
C VAL A 226 20.41 9.31 -3.31
N TRP A 227 19.32 9.54 -4.02
CA TRP A 227 19.27 10.41 -5.19
C TRP A 227 17.97 11.22 -5.22
N THR A 228 17.95 12.22 -6.09
CA THR A 228 16.70 12.90 -6.44
C THR A 228 15.87 12.02 -7.38
N CYS A 229 14.65 11.62 -6.98
CA CYS A 229 13.82 10.69 -7.75
C CYS A 229 13.57 11.17 -9.19
N SER A 230 13.32 12.46 -9.38
CA SER A 230 12.95 13.01 -10.67
C SER A 230 14.12 13.00 -11.63
N THR A 231 15.32 13.40 -11.20
CA THR A 231 16.48 13.59 -12.11
C THR A 231 17.55 12.49 -12.04
N GLY A 232 17.45 11.55 -11.10
CA GLY A 232 18.47 10.51 -10.90
C GLY A 232 19.80 11.03 -10.35
N ARG A 233 19.88 12.30 -9.94
CA ARG A 233 21.12 12.90 -9.42
C ARG A 233 21.45 12.27 -8.07
N LEU A 234 22.56 11.54 -8.01
CA LEU A 234 23.12 11.01 -6.77
C LEU A 234 23.37 12.17 -5.80
N LEU A 235 22.75 12.10 -4.63
CA LEU A 235 23.02 13.04 -3.52
C LEU A 235 24.23 12.57 -2.74
N TRP A 236 24.23 11.30 -2.33
CA TRP A 236 25.33 10.67 -1.64
C TRP A 236 25.17 9.15 -1.63
N ARG A 237 26.26 8.49 -1.22
CA ARG A 237 26.37 7.05 -1.11
C ARG A 237 27.25 6.72 0.08
N ALA A 238 26.91 5.67 0.80
CA ALA A 238 27.66 5.21 1.96
C ALA A 238 27.75 3.69 1.97
N SER A 239 28.93 3.16 2.28
CA SER A 239 29.09 1.73 2.56
C SER A 239 28.35 1.38 3.85
N GLN A 240 27.67 0.23 3.83
CA GLN A 240 27.06 -0.34 5.02
C GLN A 240 28.12 -1.03 5.88
N PRO A 241 27.99 -0.96 7.22
CA PRO A 241 28.92 -1.64 8.12
C PRO A 241 28.77 -3.17 8.00
N ASP A 242 29.89 -3.88 8.09
CA ASP A 242 29.93 -5.34 8.02
C ASP A 242 29.05 -6.01 9.09
N GLY A 243 28.25 -6.99 8.69
CA GLY A 243 27.46 -7.83 9.59
C GLY A 243 26.23 -8.44 8.92
N ALA A 244 25.84 -9.64 9.36
CA ALA A 244 24.59 -10.25 8.92
C ALA A 244 23.40 -9.44 9.49
N LEU A 245 22.80 -8.60 8.65
CA LEU A 245 21.60 -7.83 8.98
C LEU A 245 20.40 -8.78 9.04
N LEU A 246 19.68 -8.75 10.16
CA LEU A 246 18.38 -9.41 10.29
C LEU A 246 17.28 -8.57 9.66
N ARG A 247 17.40 -7.24 9.79
CA ARG A 247 16.45 -6.28 9.23
C ARG A 247 17.10 -4.91 9.15
N GLU A 248 16.81 -4.19 8.07
CA GLU A 248 17.10 -2.76 7.97
C GLU A 248 15.85 -2.02 7.49
N ARG A 249 15.65 -0.83 8.02
CA ARG A 249 14.51 0.04 7.68
C ARG A 249 15.01 1.47 7.56
N VAL A 250 14.62 2.13 6.47
CA VAL A 250 14.90 3.53 6.22
C VAL A 250 13.59 4.31 6.22
N THR A 251 13.58 5.48 6.83
CA THR A 251 12.39 6.33 6.96
C THR A 251 12.78 7.78 6.79
N LEU A 252 11.99 8.52 6.02
CA LEU A 252 12.16 9.96 5.88
C LEU A 252 11.38 10.70 6.97
N ALA A 253 12.07 11.54 7.72
CA ALA A 253 11.52 12.38 8.78
C ALA A 253 11.98 13.83 8.57
N GLY A 254 11.20 14.61 7.83
CA GLY A 254 11.59 15.95 7.41
C GLY A 254 12.74 15.91 6.40
N ASP A 255 13.85 16.52 6.73
CA ASP A 255 15.10 16.59 5.97
C ASP A 255 16.14 15.51 6.40
N ARG A 256 15.68 14.46 7.09
CA ARG A 256 16.52 13.41 7.68
C ARG A 256 16.06 12.01 7.31
N LEU A 257 17.00 11.12 7.04
CA LEU A 257 16.76 9.69 6.95
C LEU A 257 17.07 9.04 8.28
N LEU A 258 16.06 8.44 8.89
CA LEU A 258 16.22 7.54 10.03
C LEU A 258 16.49 6.14 9.51
N VAL A 259 17.65 5.59 9.87
CA VAL A 259 18.09 4.25 9.47
C VAL A 259 18.14 3.36 10.70
N GLU A 260 17.22 2.40 10.79
CA GLU A 260 17.19 1.36 11.82
C GLU A 260 17.85 0.09 11.28
N ARG A 261 18.88 -0.40 11.98
CA ARG A 261 19.61 -1.63 11.65
C ARG A 261 19.54 -2.61 12.80
N ARG A 262 19.04 -3.81 12.52
CA ARG A 262 18.94 -4.91 13.47
C ARG A 262 19.86 -6.06 13.06
N THR A 263 20.72 -6.46 13.97
CA THR A 263 21.55 -7.67 13.89
C THR A 263 21.21 -8.60 15.05
N ALA A 264 21.79 -9.80 15.10
CA ALA A 264 21.62 -10.72 16.22
C ALA A 264 22.15 -10.09 17.52
N GLY A 265 21.25 -9.47 18.29
CA GLY A 265 21.54 -8.86 19.60
C GLY A 265 21.83 -7.35 19.60
N ARG A 266 21.81 -6.66 18.46
CA ARG A 266 21.93 -5.18 18.44
C ARG A 266 20.84 -4.56 17.58
N ASN A 267 20.23 -3.49 18.09
CA ASN A 267 19.45 -2.58 17.28
C ASN A 267 20.13 -1.20 17.31
N THR A 268 20.40 -0.63 16.15
CA THR A 268 21.03 0.68 16.01
C THR A 268 20.13 1.58 15.19
N VAL A 269 19.90 2.79 15.65
CA VAL A 269 19.21 3.82 14.88
C VAL A 269 20.15 5.01 14.70
N GLU A 270 20.19 5.55 13.48
CA GLU A 270 20.89 6.80 13.20
C GLU A 270 20.05 7.73 12.34
N ALA A 271 20.31 9.02 12.48
CA ALA A 271 19.78 10.03 11.56
C ALA A 271 20.89 10.53 10.64
N LEU A 272 20.62 10.49 9.35
CA LEU A 272 21.47 11.03 8.30
C LEU A 272 20.78 12.23 7.66
N ALA A 273 21.51 13.31 7.42
CA ALA A 273 21.00 14.43 6.65
C ALA A 273 20.70 13.97 5.20
N VAL A 274 19.48 14.17 4.72
CA VAL A 274 19.03 13.67 3.40
C VAL A 274 19.89 14.18 2.27
N MET A 275 20.37 15.43 2.35
CA MET A 275 21.10 16.06 1.26
C MET A 275 22.59 15.69 1.20
N SER A 276 23.20 15.30 2.32
CA SER A 276 24.66 15.11 2.42
C SER A 276 25.10 13.75 2.92
N GLY A 277 24.19 12.95 3.51
CA GLY A 277 24.52 11.70 4.17
C GLY A 277 25.28 11.90 5.48
N THR A 278 25.46 13.15 5.92
CA THR A 278 26.15 13.45 7.18
C THR A 278 25.35 12.89 8.34
N ARG A 279 26.00 12.05 9.14
CA ARG A 279 25.41 11.51 10.36
C ARG A 279 25.22 12.61 11.38
N ILE A 280 23.98 12.83 11.78
CA ILE A 280 23.58 13.83 12.77
C ILE A 280 23.74 13.23 14.18
N TRP A 281 23.22 12.02 14.37
CA TRP A 281 23.35 11.26 15.62
C TRP A 281 23.24 9.77 15.35
N LYS A 282 23.70 8.97 16.31
CA LYS A 282 23.59 7.51 16.34
C LYS A 282 23.25 7.06 17.75
N ARG A 283 22.38 6.08 17.87
CA ARG A 283 21.95 5.51 19.15
C ARG A 283 21.83 3.99 19.04
N GLU A 284 22.35 3.30 20.05
CA GLU A 284 22.08 1.88 20.24
C GLU A 284 20.81 1.72 21.07
N LEU A 285 19.96 0.79 20.65
CA LEU A 285 18.72 0.40 21.29
C LEU A 285 18.83 -1.07 21.73
N ALA A 286 18.14 -1.40 22.82
CA ALA A 286 17.95 -2.79 23.20
C ALA A 286 17.20 -3.56 22.09
N ALA A 287 17.41 -4.88 21.99
CA ALA A 287 16.90 -5.70 20.89
C ALA A 287 15.36 -5.74 20.80
N ASP A 288 14.67 -5.56 21.93
CA ASP A 288 13.21 -5.50 22.07
C ASP A 288 12.61 -4.14 21.67
N ARG A 289 13.45 -3.10 21.48
CA ARG A 289 13.02 -1.76 21.10
C ARG A 289 13.03 -1.59 19.60
N VAL A 290 11.95 -1.09 19.00
CA VAL A 290 11.79 -0.83 17.56
C VAL A 290 11.54 0.66 17.33
N LEU A 291 12.12 1.24 16.28
CA LEU A 291 11.78 2.60 15.87
C LEU A 291 10.31 2.68 15.39
N LEU A 292 9.54 3.57 16.00
CA LEU A 292 8.22 3.95 15.52
C LEU A 292 8.36 4.97 14.39
N VAL A 293 7.79 4.65 13.24
CA VAL A 293 7.85 5.47 12.04
C VAL A 293 6.48 6.08 11.79
N ASP A 294 6.40 7.40 11.70
CA ASP A 294 5.13 8.11 11.50
C ASP A 294 4.51 7.84 10.12
N ALA A 295 5.32 7.50 9.10
CA ALA A 295 4.86 7.12 7.77
C ALA A 295 4.60 5.60 7.68
N GLY A 296 3.34 5.21 7.87
CA GLY A 296 2.92 3.82 7.78
C GLY A 296 3.40 3.02 8.98
N LEU A 297 2.58 2.99 10.04
CA LEU A 297 2.64 1.84 10.92
C LEU A 297 2.42 0.61 10.04
N PRO A 298 3.23 -0.45 10.18
CA PRO A 298 2.91 -1.69 9.50
C PRO A 298 1.48 -2.10 9.85
N ASP A 299 0.70 -2.55 8.86
CA ASP A 299 -0.53 -3.31 9.09
C ASP A 299 -0.27 -4.34 10.20
N PRO A 300 -1.21 -4.46 11.15
CA PRO A 300 -0.92 -4.69 12.55
C PRO A 300 0.02 -5.89 12.73
N PRO A 301 1.31 -5.68 13.04
CA PRO A 301 2.10 -6.77 13.54
C PRO A 301 1.57 -7.06 14.94
N ARG A 302 0.88 -8.19 15.10
CA ARG A 302 0.77 -8.84 16.40
C ARG A 302 2.20 -9.00 16.91
N SER A 303 2.60 -8.16 17.86
CA SER A 303 3.96 -8.15 18.35
C SER A 303 4.03 -8.94 19.65
N ASP A 304 5.02 -9.82 19.75
CA ASP A 304 5.35 -10.50 20.99
C ASP A 304 6.32 -9.62 21.79
N GLY A 305 5.79 -8.83 22.74
CA GLY A 305 6.62 -8.15 23.74
C GLY A 305 7.58 -7.09 23.20
N VAL A 306 7.15 -6.30 22.21
CA VAL A 306 7.97 -5.23 21.60
C VAL A 306 7.71 -3.88 22.28
N VAL A 307 8.76 -3.05 22.36
CA VAL A 307 8.65 -1.64 22.75
C VAL A 307 8.87 -0.74 21.54
N TYR A 308 7.84 -0.01 21.11
CA TYR A 308 7.99 0.99 20.07
C TYR A 308 8.51 2.30 20.65
N LEU A 309 9.51 2.89 20.01
CA LEU A 309 10.11 4.17 20.40
C LEU A 309 9.86 5.22 19.35
N ARG A 310 9.22 6.31 19.76
CA ARG A 310 9.21 7.54 18.97
C ARG A 310 10.44 8.35 19.34
N LEU A 311 11.33 8.57 18.39
CA LEU A 311 12.53 9.38 18.59
C LEU A 311 12.35 10.74 17.93
N ASP A 312 12.93 11.78 18.53
CA ASP A 312 13.10 13.07 17.90
C ASP A 312 14.12 12.92 16.76
N PRO A 313 13.72 13.13 15.49
CA PRO A 313 14.62 12.97 14.36
C PRO A 313 15.83 13.91 14.42
N ALA A 314 15.73 15.06 15.09
CA ALA A 314 16.81 16.03 15.19
C ALA A 314 17.87 15.64 16.23
N THR A 315 17.46 15.01 17.33
CA THR A 315 18.34 14.79 18.50
C THR A 315 18.55 13.33 18.90
N GLY A 316 17.71 12.41 18.43
CA GLY A 316 17.70 11.00 18.83
C GLY A 316 17.13 10.75 20.23
N ARG A 317 16.64 11.81 20.89
CA ARG A 317 15.98 11.73 22.20
C ARG A 317 14.67 10.95 22.08
N THR A 318 14.40 10.07 23.05
CA THR A 318 13.10 9.42 23.15
C THR A 318 12.03 10.47 23.44
N LEU A 319 11.03 10.57 22.57
CA LEU A 319 9.82 11.35 22.77
C LEU A 319 8.75 10.53 23.48
N ALA A 320 8.58 9.26 23.07
CA ALA A 320 7.60 8.34 23.64
C ALA A 320 8.07 6.88 23.60
N GLU A 321 7.55 6.07 24.52
CA GLU A 321 7.71 4.62 24.52
C GLU A 321 6.34 3.95 24.63
N PHE A 322 6.05 3.01 23.72
CA PHE A 322 4.82 2.23 23.72
C PHE A 322 5.17 0.77 23.93
N ARG A 323 4.87 0.24 25.11
CA ARG A 323 5.08 -1.17 25.43
C ARG A 323 3.86 -1.97 25.01
N LEU A 324 4.06 -2.98 24.17
CA LEU A 324 3.01 -3.90 23.76
C LEU A 324 3.12 -5.22 24.51
N ALA A 325 2.02 -5.66 25.11
CA ALA A 325 1.86 -7.01 25.60
C ALA A 325 1.65 -7.97 24.41
N PRO A 326 1.79 -9.31 24.61
CA PRO A 326 1.50 -10.28 23.55
C PRO A 326 0.10 -10.05 22.96
N LYS A 327 0.01 -10.13 21.63
CA LYS A 327 -1.20 -9.89 20.82
C LYS A 327 -1.71 -8.44 20.78
N GLU A 328 -1.08 -7.51 21.49
CA GLU A 328 -1.36 -6.08 21.29
C GLU A 328 -0.70 -5.56 20.01
N SER A 329 -1.32 -4.54 19.44
CA SER A 329 -0.91 -3.79 18.27
C SER A 329 -0.98 -2.30 18.58
N LEU A 330 -0.08 -1.53 17.96
CA LEU A 330 -0.08 -0.08 18.02
C LEU A 330 -0.57 0.47 16.69
N TRP A 331 -1.54 1.36 16.75
CA TRP A 331 -2.20 2.02 15.63
C TRP A 331 -2.00 3.53 15.71
N ARG A 332 -2.12 4.21 14.57
CA ARG A 332 -2.09 5.67 14.53
C ARG A 332 -3.53 6.11 14.71
N ASP A 333 -3.74 7.05 15.60
CA ASP A 333 -5.07 7.62 15.78
C ASP A 333 -5.38 8.56 14.60
N PRO A 334 -6.47 8.35 13.84
CA PRO A 334 -6.90 9.30 12.82
C PRO A 334 -7.17 10.71 13.36
N ALA A 335 -7.59 10.83 14.63
CA ALA A 335 -7.76 12.10 15.33
C ALA A 335 -6.44 12.70 15.84
N GLY A 336 -5.30 12.01 15.62
CA GLY A 336 -3.97 12.40 16.06
C GLY A 336 -3.52 11.65 17.32
N GLY A 337 -2.27 11.18 17.32
CA GLY A 337 -1.73 10.35 18.40
C GLY A 337 -1.64 8.87 18.03
N TYR A 338 -1.75 8.01 19.03
CA TYR A 338 -1.59 6.56 18.88
C TYR A 338 -2.60 5.79 19.72
N ILE A 339 -2.92 4.57 19.30
CA ILE A 339 -3.86 3.70 19.99
C ILE A 339 -3.22 2.33 20.17
N ARG A 340 -3.29 1.79 21.37
CA ARG A 340 -2.91 0.41 21.68
C ARG A 340 -4.16 -0.42 21.91
N ALA A 341 -4.30 -1.50 21.14
CA ALA A 341 -5.44 -2.43 21.19
C ALA A 341 -4.98 -3.85 20.80
N GLY A 342 -5.78 -4.90 21.02
CA GLY A 342 -5.43 -6.29 20.69
C GLY A 342 -5.32 -7.25 21.88
N GLY A 343 -5.45 -6.74 23.11
CA GLY A 343 -5.41 -7.52 24.35
C GLY A 343 -6.52 -7.12 25.33
N ALA A 344 -6.24 -7.11 26.63
CA ALA A 344 -7.23 -6.83 27.67
C ALA A 344 -7.56 -5.34 27.88
N ALA A 345 -6.98 -4.46 27.07
CA ALA A 345 -7.20 -3.01 27.19
C ALA A 345 -7.21 -2.29 25.84
N TYR A 346 -7.93 -1.18 25.84
CA TYR A 346 -7.89 -0.12 24.83
C TYR A 346 -7.23 1.11 25.45
N VAL A 347 -6.16 1.62 24.83
CA VAL A 347 -5.43 2.80 25.35
C VAL A 347 -5.20 3.81 24.24
N GLU A 348 -5.58 5.06 24.49
CA GLU A 348 -5.35 6.21 23.61
C GLU A 348 -4.18 7.04 24.15
N PHE A 349 -3.29 7.44 23.26
CA PHE A 349 -2.16 8.30 23.53
C PHE A 349 -2.26 9.58 22.69
N ASP A 350 -1.84 10.70 23.26
CA ASP A 350 -1.71 11.95 22.52
C ASP A 350 -0.55 11.88 21.48
N PRO A 351 -0.37 12.90 20.61
CA PRO A 351 0.74 12.94 19.67
C PRO A 351 2.12 12.83 20.33
N GLU A 352 2.27 13.33 21.56
CA GLU A 352 3.50 13.23 22.34
C GLU A 352 3.70 11.84 22.97
N GLY A 353 2.73 10.94 22.86
CA GLY A 353 2.75 9.58 23.38
C GLY A 353 2.37 9.46 24.86
N ARG A 354 1.76 10.49 25.45
CA ARG A 354 1.21 10.43 26.80
C ARG A 354 -0.16 9.79 26.77
N GLU A 355 -0.43 8.91 27.73
CA GLU A 355 -1.73 8.27 27.87
C GLU A 355 -2.81 9.32 28.15
N ARG A 356 -3.87 9.30 27.34
CA ARG A 356 -5.07 10.13 27.50
C ARG A 356 -6.20 9.37 28.16
N ARG A 357 -6.35 8.10 27.81
CA ARG A 357 -7.49 7.26 28.18
C ARG A 357 -7.08 5.80 28.15
N GLN A 358 -7.46 5.04 29.17
CA GLN A 358 -7.38 3.59 29.19
C GLN A 358 -8.73 2.99 29.60
N ILE A 359 -9.16 1.95 28.90
CA ILE A 359 -10.35 1.17 29.22
C ILE A 359 -9.98 -0.31 29.26
N VAL A 360 -10.36 -0.98 30.34
CA VAL A 360 -10.25 -2.45 30.44
C VAL A 360 -11.40 -3.07 29.66
N ARG A 361 -11.08 -3.58 28.48
CA ARG A 361 -12.01 -4.26 27.58
C ARG A 361 -11.20 -5.23 26.73
N ASP A 362 -11.77 -6.40 26.46
CA ASP A 362 -11.17 -7.32 25.51
C ASP A 362 -11.21 -6.74 24.10
N MET A 363 -10.04 -6.31 23.64
CA MET A 363 -9.76 -5.80 22.30
C MET A 363 -9.06 -6.86 21.45
N SER A 364 -9.03 -8.13 21.89
CA SER A 364 -8.56 -9.23 21.07
C SER A 364 -9.23 -9.20 19.70
N ASP A 365 -8.48 -9.57 18.68
CA ASP A 365 -8.94 -9.64 17.29
C ASP A 365 -9.39 -8.31 16.68
N THR A 366 -8.98 -7.17 17.24
CA THR A 366 -9.08 -5.87 16.56
C THR A 366 -8.27 -5.90 15.26
N THR A 367 -8.95 -5.69 14.14
CA THR A 367 -8.36 -5.71 12.79
C THR A 367 -8.49 -4.38 12.06
N TRP A 368 -9.37 -3.50 12.50
CA TRP A 368 -9.52 -2.17 11.95
C TRP A 368 -9.96 -1.16 13.01
N LEU A 369 -9.54 0.08 12.84
CA LEU A 369 -9.96 1.20 13.67
C LEU A 369 -9.94 2.48 12.85
N ASP A 370 -10.99 3.30 12.99
CA ASP A 370 -11.01 4.68 12.51
C ASP A 370 -11.40 5.68 13.61
N GLU A 371 -11.80 6.89 13.24
CA GLU A 371 -12.24 7.94 14.18
C GLU A 371 -13.52 7.56 14.95
N HIS A 372 -14.40 6.74 14.37
CA HIS A 372 -15.74 6.46 14.86
C HIS A 372 -15.96 5.01 15.25
N PHE A 373 -15.26 4.07 14.61
CA PHE A 373 -15.48 2.63 14.76
C PHE A 373 -14.20 1.87 15.11
N ILE A 374 -14.40 0.78 15.84
CA ILE A 374 -13.41 -0.28 16.00
C ILE A 374 -14.03 -1.57 15.50
N VAL A 375 -13.28 -2.34 14.72
CA VAL A 375 -13.74 -3.60 14.15
C VAL A 375 -12.91 -4.74 14.71
N GLN A 376 -13.61 -5.73 15.26
CA GLN A 376 -13.06 -7.00 15.72
C GLN A 376 -13.54 -8.11 14.80
N THR A 377 -12.62 -8.89 14.23
CA THR A 377 -12.94 -10.01 13.34
C THR A 377 -12.36 -11.30 13.88
N ALA A 378 -13.24 -12.20 14.31
CA ALA A 378 -12.94 -13.60 14.55
C ALA A 378 -13.22 -14.43 13.27
N PRO A 379 -12.77 -15.70 13.19
CA PRO A 379 -12.94 -16.53 11.99
C PRO A 379 -14.38 -16.70 11.48
N ASP A 380 -15.37 -16.52 12.36
CA ASP A 380 -16.80 -16.74 12.11
C ASP A 380 -17.68 -15.59 12.64
N ARG A 381 -17.09 -14.47 13.09
CA ARG A 381 -17.84 -13.36 13.68
C ARG A 381 -17.18 -12.01 13.45
N LEU A 382 -18.00 -11.02 13.14
CA LEU A 382 -17.68 -9.60 13.15
C LEU A 382 -18.33 -8.91 14.35
N THR A 383 -17.58 -8.05 15.02
CA THR A 383 -18.12 -7.11 16.00
C THR A 383 -17.61 -5.71 15.68
N VAL A 384 -18.52 -4.77 15.50
CA VAL A 384 -18.19 -3.35 15.33
C VAL A 384 -18.59 -2.62 16.60
N LEU A 385 -17.66 -1.85 17.14
CA LEU A 385 -17.84 -1.01 18.32
C LEU A 385 -17.84 0.46 17.92
N ARG A 386 -18.68 1.27 18.58
CA ARG A 386 -18.54 2.73 18.55
C ARG A 386 -17.29 3.11 19.34
N ARG A 387 -16.32 3.77 18.73
CA ARG A 387 -15.03 4.07 19.36
C ARG A 387 -15.15 4.94 20.61
N SER A 388 -16.03 5.95 20.59
CA SER A 388 -16.16 6.88 21.71
C SER A 388 -16.64 6.22 23.00
N THR A 389 -17.55 5.24 22.92
CA THR A 389 -18.16 4.57 24.08
C THR A 389 -17.74 3.11 24.26
N LEU A 390 -17.19 2.49 23.21
CA LEU A 390 -16.94 1.05 23.06
C LEU A 390 -18.20 0.17 23.10
N ASP A 391 -19.38 0.75 22.87
CA ASP A 391 -20.63 -0.01 22.75
C ASP A 391 -20.68 -0.78 21.43
N VAL A 392 -21.28 -1.97 21.45
CA VAL A 392 -21.49 -2.77 20.23
C VAL A 392 -22.55 -2.10 19.37
N VAL A 393 -22.20 -1.74 18.14
CA VAL A 393 -23.13 -1.19 17.14
C VAL A 393 -23.55 -2.21 16.09
N LEU A 394 -22.73 -3.25 15.87
CA LEU A 394 -23.04 -4.36 14.99
C LEU A 394 -22.37 -5.63 15.53
N SER A 395 -23.11 -6.73 15.53
CA SER A 395 -22.58 -8.08 15.72
C SER A 395 -23.18 -8.97 14.65
N ALA A 396 -22.35 -9.64 13.86
CA ALA A 396 -22.78 -10.48 12.76
C ALA A 396 -21.94 -11.77 12.70
N GLU A 397 -22.57 -12.89 12.38
CA GLU A 397 -21.91 -14.15 12.08
C GLU A 397 -21.47 -14.18 10.62
N GLY A 398 -20.30 -14.78 10.35
CA GLY A 398 -19.72 -14.88 9.01
C GLY A 398 -18.27 -14.40 8.92
N GLN A 399 -17.72 -14.46 7.71
CA GLN A 399 -16.37 -14.01 7.41
C GLN A 399 -16.41 -12.62 6.80
N PHE A 400 -15.87 -11.63 7.49
CA PHE A 400 -15.93 -10.24 7.05
C PHE A 400 -14.56 -9.63 6.86
N ALA A 401 -14.48 -8.68 5.94
CA ALA A 401 -13.35 -7.78 5.80
C ALA A 401 -13.85 -6.34 5.70
N VAL A 402 -13.04 -5.41 6.21
CA VAL A 402 -13.29 -3.97 6.07
C VAL A 402 -12.72 -3.51 4.74
N VAL A 403 -13.45 -2.63 4.07
CA VAL A 403 -12.99 -1.93 2.87
C VAL A 403 -12.68 -0.48 3.24
N GLU A 404 -11.42 -0.07 3.06
CA GLU A 404 -11.01 1.30 3.30
C GLU A 404 -11.83 2.25 2.41
N SER A 405 -12.63 3.10 3.05
CA SER A 405 -13.60 3.98 2.38
C SER A 405 -13.64 5.40 2.96
N THR A 406 -12.90 5.66 4.03
CA THR A 406 -12.87 6.96 4.75
C THR A 406 -12.53 8.13 3.83
N ALA A 407 -11.52 7.99 2.97
CA ALA A 407 -11.12 9.04 2.03
C ALA A 407 -12.21 9.36 0.99
N ALA A 408 -13.08 8.38 0.69
CA ALA A 408 -14.11 8.50 -0.33
C ALA A 408 -15.47 8.93 0.26
N LEU A 409 -15.92 8.31 1.35
CA LEU A 409 -17.26 8.49 1.91
C LEU A 409 -17.29 9.40 3.14
N GLY A 410 -16.12 9.85 3.58
CA GLY A 410 -15.95 10.63 4.79
C GLY A 410 -15.74 9.77 6.04
N PRO A 411 -15.33 10.40 7.15
CA PRO A 411 -15.20 9.72 8.43
C PRO A 411 -16.57 9.24 8.93
N GLY A 412 -16.59 8.13 9.66
CA GLY A 412 -17.82 7.57 10.23
C GLY A 412 -18.66 6.77 9.24
N VAL A 413 -18.12 6.41 8.07
CA VAL A 413 -18.73 5.43 7.17
C VAL A 413 -17.83 4.19 7.10
N LEU A 414 -18.37 3.04 7.48
CA LEU A 414 -17.68 1.76 7.43
C LEU A 414 -18.30 0.88 6.34
N LEU A 415 -17.49 0.52 5.35
CA LEU A 415 -17.84 -0.43 4.30
C LEU A 415 -17.33 -1.82 4.66
N LEU A 416 -18.23 -2.79 4.72
CA LEU A 416 -17.97 -4.17 5.10
C LEU A 416 -18.28 -5.10 3.91
N ARG A 417 -17.41 -6.09 3.68
CA ARG A 417 -17.65 -7.19 2.74
C ARG A 417 -17.71 -8.51 3.49
N GLU A 418 -18.79 -9.26 3.30
CA GLU A 418 -18.94 -10.63 3.79
C GLU A 418 -18.53 -11.62 2.70
N HIS A 419 -17.57 -12.49 3.02
CA HIS A 419 -17.13 -13.57 2.15
C HIS A 419 -17.99 -14.82 2.38
N ARG A 420 -18.66 -15.28 1.32
CA ARG A 420 -19.55 -16.45 1.35
C ARG A 420 -19.11 -17.54 0.38
N LYS A 421 -17.84 -17.94 0.46
CA LYS A 421 -17.21 -18.93 -0.43
C LYS A 421 -17.41 -18.57 -1.91
N ASN A 422 -18.28 -19.28 -2.62
CA ASN A 422 -18.54 -19.12 -4.06
C ASN A 422 -19.76 -18.23 -4.36
N GLU A 423 -20.42 -17.69 -3.34
CA GLU A 423 -21.54 -16.76 -3.52
C GLU A 423 -21.03 -15.30 -3.66
N PRO A 424 -21.77 -14.43 -4.37
CA PRO A 424 -21.48 -13.00 -4.39
C PRO A 424 -21.35 -12.42 -2.97
N LEU A 425 -20.43 -11.49 -2.79
CA LEU A 425 -20.21 -10.80 -1.52
C LEU A 425 -21.50 -10.11 -1.09
N ARG A 426 -21.78 -10.16 0.21
CA ARG A 426 -22.73 -9.22 0.83
C ARG A 426 -21.94 -7.99 1.24
N ILE A 427 -22.41 -6.83 0.81
CA ILE A 427 -21.82 -5.55 1.13
C ILE A 427 -22.72 -4.87 2.13
N ALA A 428 -22.18 -4.41 3.25
CA ALA A 428 -22.91 -3.62 4.22
C ALA A 428 -22.23 -2.28 4.42
N LEU A 429 -23.02 -1.21 4.46
CA LEU A 429 -22.54 0.13 4.78
C LEU A 429 -23.15 0.58 6.12
N LEU A 430 -22.27 0.80 7.10
CA LEU A 430 -22.59 1.30 8.43
C LEU A 430 -22.20 2.78 8.52
N ARG A 431 -23.05 3.59 9.13
CA ARG A 431 -22.80 5.01 9.36
C ARG A 431 -22.81 5.29 10.84
N ALA A 432 -21.90 6.13 11.31
CA ALA A 432 -22.01 6.76 12.60
C ALA A 432 -23.28 7.63 12.53
N GLU A 433 -24.20 7.44 13.48
CA GLU A 433 -25.33 8.36 13.61
C GLU A 433 -24.76 9.77 13.82
N PRO A 434 -25.36 10.81 13.20
CA PRO A 434 -24.90 12.19 13.33
C PRO A 434 -24.99 12.73 14.76
#